data_AF-A0A517SU77-F1
#
_entry.id   AF-A0A517SU77-F1
#
_cell.length_a   1.000
_cell.length_b   1.000
_cell.length_c   1.000
_cell.angle_alpha   90.00
_cell.angle_beta   90.00
_cell.angle_gamma   90.00
#
_symmetry.space_group_name_H-M   'P 1'
#
loop_
_entity.id
_entity.type
_entity.pdbx_description
1 polymer ?
#
loop_
_entity_poly.entity_id
_entity_poly.type
_entity_poly.pdbx_seq_one_letter_code
_entity_poly.pdbx_strand_id
1 'polypeptide(L)'
;MQELRVIRHTDQSSDPDTENAPNEAPVPRRLLRLCAALVMVICAGWLLIESMRSDSSPDLSPSAVTPVDSSQQPHSATKAIKDIQVGERVLAENPELHQAQRTAYREPDWNQWLQLSLVMLKEDGSELNIELLRSEDWVRRQLVPIHAPFADKSSSDAPTSQNELHPKVASQNPGDVPDVPLSPLRPVFRELVFQQVMLEAFDRELIGVAIEMDLPELAITGPALLVDMQTAPLIKAGQGRVVTATFQHTNADVIDLTIEDAVERETIGTTSNHPFWSEDRQAFVQAGSLKSGERVRTYLGDQKQVISLLARPGPQEVYNLEVHAEHVYYVGEFGTLVHNAGQYAVTPKPSSTLNQRVVHTRKGQFGNEYQASRGRWTGQRGRSKFIPSDTIANAHIRSLLSLYNVDGVTYRMGKVNLSPFAHGKVTVTGMTANRTAIHARADELLARQWNVKTKDVVRYRRANKLSWHEWNNMRTMELVPTEINDFFKHLGGIGEINLLNR
;
A
#
# COMPACT_ATOMS: atom_id res chain seq x y z
N MET A 1 0.71 -13.71 43.40
CA MET A 1 0.49 -14.74 44.43
C MET A 1 -0.51 -15.73 43.84
N GLN A 2 -0.30 -17.04 43.69
CA GLN A 2 0.67 -18.06 44.10
C GLN A 2 0.89 -18.99 42.86
N GLU A 3 2.12 -19.31 42.45
CA GLU A 3 2.85 -20.59 42.68
C GLU A 3 2.08 -21.88 42.32
N LEU A 4 2.61 -22.99 41.76
CA LEU A 4 3.79 -23.45 41.01
C LEU A 4 3.66 -25.02 40.93
N ARG A 5 4.46 -25.70 40.09
CA ARG A 5 4.90 -27.15 40.12
C ARG A 5 4.00 -28.17 39.37
N VAL A 6 4.51 -29.22 38.70
CA VAL A 6 5.58 -30.19 39.02
C VAL A 6 6.26 -30.81 37.76
N ILE A 7 7.56 -31.15 37.91
CA ILE A 7 8.46 -31.91 37.01
C ILE A 7 8.46 -33.41 37.37
N ARG A 8 8.65 -34.34 36.40
CA ARG A 8 9.40 -35.61 36.60
C ARG A 8 10.18 -36.05 35.34
N HIS A 9 11.31 -36.71 35.62
CA HIS A 9 12.45 -37.05 34.75
C HIS A 9 12.63 -38.58 34.62
N THR A 10 13.68 -38.97 33.88
CA THR A 10 14.47 -40.25 33.81
C THR A 10 14.09 -41.25 32.72
N ASP A 11 14.99 -41.95 32.02
CA ASP A 11 16.41 -41.78 31.61
C ASP A 11 16.81 -43.04 30.77
N GLN A 12 17.84 -42.92 29.92
CA GLN A 12 18.78 -43.96 29.40
C GLN A 12 18.26 -45.11 28.50
N SER A 13 18.71 -45.30 27.24
CA SER A 13 20.03 -45.60 26.61
C SER A 13 20.28 -47.11 26.38
N SER A 14 20.45 -47.54 25.11
CA SER A 14 21.53 -48.41 24.59
C SER A 14 21.21 -48.99 23.19
N ASP A 15 22.12 -48.73 22.25
CA ASP A 15 22.37 -49.38 20.94
C ASP A 15 23.21 -50.68 21.17
N PRO A 16 23.65 -51.48 20.16
CA PRO A 16 23.33 -51.58 18.72
C PRO A 16 23.16 -53.06 18.23
N ASP A 17 22.79 -53.27 16.95
CA ASP A 17 23.52 -54.15 16.02
C ASP A 17 22.85 -54.24 14.61
N THR A 18 23.74 -54.33 13.64
CA THR A 18 23.68 -54.16 12.17
C THR A 18 22.92 -55.23 11.37
N GLU A 19 22.29 -54.83 10.25
CA GLU A 19 22.45 -55.50 8.95
C GLU A 19 22.02 -54.61 7.75
N ASN A 20 22.70 -54.81 6.61
CA ASN A 20 22.78 -53.93 5.43
C ASN A 20 21.78 -54.25 4.29
N ALA A 21 21.51 -53.21 3.48
CA ALA A 21 21.08 -53.16 2.06
C ALA A 21 19.57 -53.00 1.72
N PRO A 22 19.22 -52.41 0.55
CA PRO A 22 19.75 -51.21 -0.09
C PRO A 22 18.66 -50.13 -0.35
N ASN A 23 19.15 -49.00 -0.81
CA ASN A 23 18.55 -47.67 -0.91
C ASN A 23 17.44 -47.55 -1.98
N GLU A 24 16.18 -47.34 -1.58
CA GLU A 24 15.12 -46.76 -2.43
C GLU A 24 14.56 -45.50 -1.76
N ALA A 25 14.76 -44.34 -2.40
CA ALA A 25 14.26 -43.07 -1.90
C ALA A 25 12.73 -42.97 -2.05
N PRO A 26 11.98 -42.60 -0.99
CA PRO A 26 10.53 -42.44 -1.09
C PRO A 26 10.17 -41.14 -1.81
N VAL A 27 9.39 -41.26 -2.89
CA VAL A 27 8.73 -40.16 -3.59
C VAL A 27 7.92 -39.31 -2.59
N PRO A 28 8.11 -37.98 -2.51
CA PRO A 28 7.43 -37.16 -1.52
C PRO A 28 5.94 -37.04 -1.84
N ARG A 29 5.10 -37.49 -0.89
CA ARG A 29 3.63 -37.52 -0.87
C ARG A 29 2.92 -36.15 -0.92
N ARG A 30 3.47 -35.16 -1.63
CA ARG A 30 2.86 -33.83 -1.84
C ARG A 30 2.16 -33.65 -3.19
N LEU A 31 2.37 -34.54 -4.16
CA LEU A 31 1.74 -34.43 -5.49
C LEU A 31 0.37 -35.12 -5.61
N LEU A 32 -0.01 -36.00 -4.66
CA LEU A 32 -1.28 -36.74 -4.73
C LEU A 32 -2.46 -36.05 -4.00
N ARG A 33 -2.23 -34.91 -3.35
CA ARG A 33 -3.30 -34.12 -2.68
C ARG A 33 -3.77 -32.90 -3.47
N LEU A 34 -3.07 -32.52 -4.53
CA LEU A 34 -3.45 -31.41 -5.41
C LEU A 34 -4.39 -31.84 -6.56
N CYS A 35 -4.38 -33.12 -6.97
CA CYS A 35 -5.28 -33.61 -8.01
C CYS A 35 -6.69 -33.99 -7.50
N ALA A 36 -6.91 -34.11 -6.19
CA ALA A 36 -8.22 -34.43 -5.62
C ALA A 36 -9.11 -33.20 -5.33
N ALA A 37 -8.53 -31.99 -5.23
CA ALA A 37 -9.28 -30.76 -4.99
C ALA A 37 -9.90 -30.17 -6.28
N LEU A 38 -9.38 -30.53 -7.46
CA LEU A 38 -9.86 -29.99 -8.74
C LEU A 38 -11.09 -30.74 -9.31
N VAL A 39 -11.40 -31.95 -8.81
CA VAL A 39 -12.54 -32.76 -9.27
C VAL A 39 -13.82 -32.51 -8.44
N MET A 40 -13.71 -31.97 -7.22
CA MET A 40 -14.89 -31.68 -6.37
C MET A 40 -15.61 -30.35 -6.69
N VAL A 41 -15.02 -29.49 -7.53
CA VAL A 41 -15.64 -28.21 -7.96
C VAL A 41 -16.66 -28.41 -9.10
N ILE A 42 -16.62 -29.54 -9.81
CA ILE A 42 -17.53 -29.79 -10.94
C ILE A 42 -18.87 -30.42 -10.49
N CYS A 43 -18.95 -31.06 -9.31
CA CYS A 43 -20.21 -31.65 -8.83
C CYS A 43 -21.09 -30.69 -8.01
N ALA A 44 -20.54 -29.61 -7.44
CA ALA A 44 -21.33 -28.61 -6.68
C ALA A 44 -22.12 -27.64 -7.59
N GLY A 45 -21.71 -27.49 -8.85
CA GLY A 45 -22.40 -26.66 -9.84
C GLY A 45 -23.69 -27.27 -10.41
N TRP A 46 -23.91 -28.58 -10.25
CA TRP A 46 -25.11 -29.26 -10.75
C TRP A 46 -26.27 -29.27 -9.74
N LEU A 47 -26.00 -29.13 -8.44
CA LEU A 47 -27.05 -29.12 -7.39
C LEU A 47 -27.68 -27.74 -7.15
N LEU A 48 -27.12 -26.66 -7.72
CA LEU A 48 -27.68 -25.30 -7.64
C LEU A 48 -28.66 -24.97 -8.79
N ILE A 49 -28.76 -25.84 -9.80
CA ILE A 49 -29.64 -25.62 -10.97
C ILE A 49 -31.06 -26.18 -10.74
N GLU A 50 -31.28 -27.08 -9.78
CA GLU A 50 -32.62 -27.59 -9.45
C GLU A 50 -33.39 -26.76 -8.41
N SER A 51 -32.72 -25.90 -7.64
CA SER A 51 -33.38 -25.06 -6.61
C SER A 51 -33.98 -23.75 -7.17
N MET A 52 -33.79 -23.44 -8.45
CA MET A 52 -34.40 -22.28 -9.11
C MET A 52 -35.75 -22.58 -9.79
N ARG A 53 -36.39 -23.70 -9.44
CA ARG A 53 -37.72 -24.07 -9.95
C ARG A 53 -38.75 -24.14 -8.83
N SER A 54 -38.97 -23.03 -8.14
CA SER A 54 -40.22 -22.79 -7.41
C SER A 54 -40.57 -21.30 -7.45
N ASP A 55 -41.47 -20.95 -8.35
CA ASP A 55 -42.09 -19.63 -8.41
C ASP A 55 -43.11 -19.46 -7.28
N SER A 56 -42.96 -18.42 -6.47
CA SER A 56 -44.10 -17.74 -5.85
C SER A 56 -43.77 -16.26 -5.61
N SER A 57 -44.51 -15.40 -6.30
CA SER A 57 -44.41 -13.94 -6.23
C SER A 57 -45.07 -13.40 -4.94
N PRO A 58 -44.53 -12.35 -4.29
CA PRO A 58 -45.26 -11.66 -3.23
C PRO A 58 -46.05 -10.46 -3.79
N ASP A 59 -47.24 -10.31 -3.21
CA ASP A 59 -48.28 -9.33 -3.50
C ASP A 59 -47.90 -7.92 -2.99
N LEU A 60 -48.19 -6.88 -3.78
CA LEU A 60 -47.91 -5.48 -3.48
C LEU A 60 -49.17 -4.80 -2.93
N SER A 61 -49.20 -4.55 -1.62
CA SER A 61 -50.17 -3.64 -0.99
C SER A 61 -49.43 -2.64 -0.08
N PRO A 62 -49.77 -1.34 -0.10
CA PRO A 62 -49.06 -0.32 0.67
C PRO A 62 -49.60 -0.26 2.11
N SER A 63 -48.77 -0.61 3.10
CA SER A 63 -49.07 -0.38 4.51
C SER A 63 -48.72 1.04 4.93
N ALA A 64 -49.64 1.66 5.66
CA ALA A 64 -49.63 3.05 6.10
C ALA A 64 -48.42 3.40 6.99
N VAL A 65 -47.92 4.62 6.80
CA VAL A 65 -46.82 5.23 7.56
C VAL A 65 -47.34 5.75 8.90
N THR A 66 -46.84 5.19 10.00
CA THR A 66 -46.93 5.81 11.34
C THR A 66 -45.77 6.79 11.54
N PRO A 67 -45.96 7.91 12.28
CA PRO A 67 -44.90 8.89 12.50
C PRO A 67 -43.85 8.31 13.46
N VAL A 68 -42.59 8.40 13.08
CA VAL A 68 -41.44 8.01 13.91
C VAL A 68 -41.22 9.06 14.98
N ASP A 69 -41.23 8.62 16.24
CA ASP A 69 -40.87 9.37 17.43
C ASP A 69 -39.39 9.80 17.38
N SER A 70 -39.13 11.08 17.55
CA SER A 70 -37.83 11.74 17.30
C SER A 70 -36.91 11.82 18.53
N SER A 71 -37.06 10.93 19.52
CA SER A 71 -36.25 10.97 20.76
C SER A 71 -35.32 9.78 21.00
N GLN A 72 -34.98 8.98 19.99
CA GLN A 72 -33.90 7.99 20.08
C GLN A 72 -32.92 8.21 18.93
N GLN A 73 -31.80 8.88 19.21
CA GLN A 73 -30.65 8.77 18.31
C GLN A 73 -30.21 7.30 18.30
N PRO A 74 -30.09 6.65 17.14
CA PRO A 74 -29.73 5.25 17.09
C PRO A 74 -28.32 5.10 17.65
N HIS A 75 -28.17 4.34 18.75
CA HIS A 75 -26.87 3.86 19.18
C HIS A 75 -26.28 3.06 18.02
N SER A 76 -25.23 3.59 17.38
CA SER A 76 -24.52 2.90 16.32
C SER A 76 -23.91 1.62 16.88
N ALA A 77 -24.21 0.47 16.28
CA ALA A 77 -23.66 -0.81 16.71
C ALA A 77 -22.14 -0.84 16.50
N THR A 78 -21.40 -1.24 17.53
CA THR A 78 -19.95 -1.47 17.44
C THR A 78 -19.67 -2.83 16.79
N LYS A 79 -18.60 -2.90 15.99
CA LYS A 79 -18.11 -4.15 15.38
C LYS A 79 -16.63 -4.28 15.71
N ALA A 80 -16.18 -5.49 16.06
CA ALA A 80 -14.77 -5.72 16.32
C ALA A 80 -13.95 -5.45 15.04
N ILE A 81 -12.85 -4.71 15.19
CA ILE A 81 -12.06 -4.23 14.05
C ILE A 81 -11.53 -5.36 13.16
N LYS A 82 -11.24 -6.52 13.74
CA LYS A 82 -10.80 -7.73 13.02
C LYS A 82 -11.86 -8.30 12.07
N ASP A 83 -13.13 -8.00 12.33
CA ASP A 83 -14.26 -8.52 11.56
C ASP A 83 -14.72 -7.52 10.48
N ILE A 84 -14.18 -6.29 10.49
CA ILE A 84 -14.48 -5.26 9.48
C ILE A 84 -13.83 -5.65 8.15
N GLN A 85 -14.61 -5.57 7.08
CA GLN A 85 -14.17 -5.89 5.72
C GLN A 85 -14.13 -4.65 4.84
N VAL A 86 -13.31 -4.69 3.79
CA VAL A 86 -13.35 -3.65 2.75
C VAL A 86 -14.73 -3.59 2.10
N GLY A 87 -15.19 -2.38 1.78
CA GLY A 87 -16.54 -2.13 1.27
C GLY A 87 -17.60 -1.91 2.35
N GLU A 88 -17.33 -2.28 3.61
CA GLU A 88 -18.18 -1.88 4.75
C GLU A 88 -18.05 -0.38 5.02
N ARG A 89 -19.04 0.17 5.73
CA ARG A 89 -19.05 1.59 6.12
C ARG A 89 -18.78 1.75 7.60
N VAL A 90 -17.95 2.74 7.93
CA VAL A 90 -17.69 3.17 9.31
C VAL A 90 -17.99 4.65 9.46
N LEU A 91 -18.40 5.04 10.65
CA LEU A 91 -18.56 6.46 10.99
C LEU A 91 -17.17 7.13 10.98
N ALA A 92 -17.11 8.30 10.36
CA ALA A 92 -15.87 9.05 10.19
C ALA A 92 -16.18 10.54 10.00
N GLU A 93 -15.64 11.37 10.89
CA GLU A 93 -15.69 12.82 10.75
C GLU A 93 -14.35 13.43 11.12
N ASN A 94 -13.58 13.83 10.12
CA ASN A 94 -12.25 14.40 10.33
C ASN A 94 -12.34 15.90 10.64
N PRO A 95 -11.96 16.36 11.84
CA PRO A 95 -12.01 17.77 12.22
C PRO A 95 -11.10 18.67 11.38
N GLU A 96 -10.09 18.10 10.70
CA GLU A 96 -9.18 18.85 9.84
C GLU A 96 -9.74 19.08 8.43
N LEU A 97 -10.85 18.42 8.05
CA LEU A 97 -11.50 18.62 6.76
C LEU A 97 -12.53 19.76 6.80
N HIS A 98 -12.39 20.70 5.87
CA HIS A 98 -13.32 21.81 5.73
C HIS A 98 -14.64 21.39 5.07
N GLN A 99 -15.73 22.08 5.43
CA GLN A 99 -17.08 21.80 4.89
C GLN A 99 -17.12 21.76 3.36
N ALA A 100 -16.40 22.66 2.69
CA ALA A 100 -16.32 22.69 1.23
C ALA A 100 -15.75 21.38 0.63
N GLN A 101 -14.75 20.77 1.27
CA GLN A 101 -14.17 19.49 0.84
C GLN A 101 -15.19 18.36 1.01
N ARG A 102 -15.95 18.36 2.12
CA ARG A 102 -17.02 17.38 2.36
C ARG A 102 -18.17 17.52 1.36
N THR A 103 -18.58 18.75 1.04
CA THR A 103 -19.66 19.01 0.06
C THR A 103 -19.23 18.68 -1.37
N ALA A 104 -17.93 18.85 -1.69
CA ALA A 104 -17.38 18.49 -2.99
C ALA A 104 -17.20 16.98 -3.19
N TYR A 105 -17.13 16.21 -2.09
CA TYR A 105 -16.94 14.76 -2.15
C TYR A 105 -18.05 14.09 -2.96
N ARG A 106 -17.64 13.18 -3.85
CA ARG A 106 -18.52 12.24 -4.55
C ARG A 106 -17.94 10.85 -4.38
N GLU A 107 -18.80 9.88 -4.12
CA GLU A 107 -18.36 8.50 -4.13
C GLU A 107 -17.89 8.13 -5.54
N PRO A 108 -16.77 7.38 -5.66
CA PRO A 108 -16.37 6.84 -6.93
C PRO A 108 -17.37 5.76 -7.38
N ASP A 109 -17.35 5.45 -8.67
CA ASP A 109 -18.04 4.26 -9.17
C ASP A 109 -17.31 3.01 -8.67
N TRP A 110 -17.86 2.39 -7.62
CA TRP A 110 -17.29 1.22 -6.98
C TRP A 110 -17.25 -0.01 -7.89
N ASN A 111 -18.05 -0.07 -8.97
CA ASN A 111 -18.00 -1.18 -9.93
C ASN A 111 -16.67 -1.19 -10.72
N GLN A 112 -16.02 -0.03 -10.83
CA GLN A 112 -14.70 0.10 -11.44
C GLN A 112 -13.55 -0.26 -10.47
N TRP A 113 -13.87 -0.71 -9.25
CA TRP A 113 -12.88 -1.09 -8.25
C TRP A 113 -12.73 -2.61 -8.17
N LEU A 114 -11.61 -3.02 -7.60
CA LEU A 114 -11.21 -4.39 -7.37
C LEU A 114 -10.85 -4.54 -5.90
N GLN A 115 -11.20 -5.69 -5.34
CA GLN A 115 -10.70 -6.14 -4.06
C GLN A 115 -9.43 -6.95 -4.29
N LEU A 116 -8.38 -6.69 -3.52
CA LEU A 116 -7.08 -7.35 -3.60
C LEU A 116 -6.72 -7.90 -2.23
N SER A 117 -6.35 -9.17 -2.18
CA SER A 117 -5.75 -9.80 -1.00
C SER A 117 -4.24 -9.86 -1.20
N LEU A 118 -3.50 -9.23 -0.29
CA LEU A 118 -2.04 -9.12 -0.36
C LEU A 118 -1.39 -9.66 0.91
N VAL A 119 -0.21 -10.27 0.75
CA VAL A 119 0.65 -10.67 1.87
C VAL A 119 2.02 -10.03 1.70
N MET A 120 2.49 -9.31 2.72
CA MET A 120 3.85 -8.79 2.79
C MET A 120 4.63 -9.52 3.87
N LEU A 121 5.76 -10.11 3.48
CA LEU A 121 6.71 -10.71 4.41
C LEU A 121 7.64 -9.63 4.96
N LYS A 122 7.72 -9.51 6.28
CA LYS A 122 8.65 -8.63 6.97
C LYS A 122 10.01 -9.31 7.17
N GLU A 123 11.04 -8.53 7.48
CA GLU A 123 12.40 -9.03 7.70
C GLU A 123 12.49 -10.03 8.87
N ASP A 124 11.61 -9.89 9.87
CA ASP A 124 11.53 -10.80 11.02
C ASP A 124 10.76 -12.10 10.72
N GLY A 125 10.33 -12.31 9.48
CA GLY A 125 9.55 -13.46 9.03
C GLY A 125 8.06 -13.39 9.37
N SER A 126 7.60 -12.32 10.04
CA SER A 126 6.17 -12.11 10.27
C SER A 126 5.47 -11.64 8.99
N GLU A 127 4.18 -11.96 8.90
CA GLU A 127 3.34 -11.58 7.77
C GLU A 127 2.49 -10.35 8.12
N LEU A 128 2.28 -9.53 7.10
CA LEU A 128 1.28 -8.46 7.07
C LEU A 128 0.26 -8.81 6.02
N ASN A 129 -0.97 -9.08 6.46
CA ASN A 129 -2.12 -9.33 5.60
C ASN A 129 -2.81 -8.00 5.30
N ILE A 130 -3.12 -7.79 4.03
CA ILE A 130 -3.74 -6.54 3.55
C ILE A 130 -4.88 -6.88 2.60
N GLU A 131 -6.08 -6.40 2.93
CA GLU A 131 -7.18 -6.32 1.95
C GLU A 131 -7.25 -4.90 1.43
N LEU A 132 -7.26 -4.70 0.11
CA LEU A 132 -7.38 -3.39 -0.51
C LEU A 132 -8.58 -3.32 -1.44
N LEU A 133 -9.31 -2.22 -1.36
CA LEU A 133 -10.23 -1.79 -2.39
C LEU A 133 -9.57 -0.68 -3.19
N ARG A 134 -9.33 -0.89 -4.50
CA ARG A 134 -8.71 0.10 -5.39
C ARG A 134 -9.35 0.11 -6.76
N SER A 135 -9.41 1.27 -7.41
CA SER A 135 -9.82 1.35 -8.83
C SER A 135 -8.96 0.43 -9.69
N GLU A 136 -9.56 -0.26 -10.66
CA GLU A 136 -8.87 -1.14 -11.61
C GLU A 136 -7.67 -0.43 -12.27
N ASP A 137 -7.90 0.84 -12.56
CA ASP A 137 -6.95 1.76 -13.15
C ASP A 137 -5.72 1.99 -12.26
N TRP A 138 -5.91 2.05 -10.94
CA TRP A 138 -4.81 2.05 -9.97
C TRP A 138 -4.10 0.70 -9.97
N VAL A 139 -4.84 -0.42 -9.90
CA VAL A 139 -4.26 -1.78 -9.82
C VAL A 139 -3.30 -2.01 -10.97
N ARG A 140 -3.74 -1.79 -12.22
CA ARG A 140 -2.93 -1.97 -13.43
C ARG A 140 -1.61 -1.21 -13.41
N ARG A 141 -1.57 -0.03 -12.76
CA ARG A 141 -0.34 0.78 -12.66
C ARG A 141 0.65 0.22 -11.64
N GLN A 142 0.16 -0.46 -10.60
CA GLN A 142 0.97 -0.93 -9.48
C GLN A 142 1.48 -2.37 -9.63
N LEU A 143 0.89 -3.18 -10.52
CA LEU A 143 1.33 -4.56 -10.72
C LEU A 143 2.82 -4.63 -11.08
N VAL A 144 3.54 -5.49 -10.37
CA VAL A 144 4.94 -5.85 -10.58
C VAL A 144 5.01 -7.35 -10.83
N PRO A 145 5.28 -7.81 -12.06
CA PRO A 145 5.44 -9.24 -12.31
C PRO A 145 6.70 -9.78 -11.63
N ILE A 146 6.59 -10.95 -11.01
CA ILE A 146 7.69 -11.74 -10.47
C ILE A 146 7.92 -12.91 -11.42
N HIS A 147 9.14 -13.05 -11.93
CA HIS A 147 9.50 -14.11 -12.86
C HIS A 147 10.67 -14.95 -12.34
N ALA A 148 10.80 -16.19 -12.81
CA ALA A 148 11.93 -17.05 -12.47
C ALA A 148 13.29 -16.41 -12.86
N PRO A 149 14.37 -16.65 -12.08
CA PRO A 149 15.72 -16.40 -12.57
C PRO A 149 16.03 -17.30 -13.77
N PHE A 150 17.03 -16.94 -14.59
CA PHE A 150 17.42 -17.73 -15.76
C PHE A 150 17.65 -19.19 -15.35
N ALA A 151 16.97 -20.12 -16.01
CA ALA A 151 17.41 -21.50 -16.00
C ALA A 151 18.81 -21.54 -16.59
N ASP A 152 19.79 -22.02 -15.82
CA ASP A 152 21.14 -22.29 -16.31
C ASP A 152 21.00 -23.33 -17.45
N LYS A 153 21.04 -22.87 -18.71
CA LYS A 153 21.10 -23.76 -19.87
C LYS A 153 22.53 -24.31 -19.98
N SER A 154 22.91 -25.19 -19.05
CA SER A 154 24.01 -26.13 -19.22
C SER A 154 23.48 -27.51 -19.58
N SER A 155 22.72 -27.60 -20.67
CA SER A 155 22.63 -28.84 -21.46
C SER A 155 21.91 -28.54 -22.77
N SER A 156 22.47 -29.13 -23.82
CA SER A 156 22.03 -29.14 -25.20
C SER A 156 20.60 -29.65 -25.36
N ASP A 157 19.80 -28.95 -26.16
CA ASP A 157 19.35 -29.46 -27.47
C ASP A 157 18.40 -28.44 -28.11
N ALA A 158 18.71 -28.09 -29.35
CA ALA A 158 17.84 -27.27 -30.18
C ALA A 158 16.71 -28.14 -30.76
N PRO A 159 15.48 -27.63 -30.84
CA PRO A 159 14.57 -28.07 -31.88
C PRO A 159 14.34 -26.93 -32.87
N THR A 160 14.70 -27.22 -34.12
CA THR A 160 14.16 -26.56 -35.30
C THR A 160 12.71 -27.00 -35.48
N SER A 161 11.76 -26.07 -35.59
CA SER A 161 10.61 -26.25 -36.48
C SER A 161 9.87 -24.95 -36.70
N GLN A 162 9.64 -24.71 -37.99
CA GLN A 162 8.81 -23.65 -38.54
C GLN A 162 7.34 -23.93 -38.18
N ASN A 163 6.60 -22.89 -37.84
CA ASN A 163 5.19 -22.82 -38.19
C ASN A 163 4.76 -21.36 -38.34
N GLU A 164 4.50 -20.98 -39.59
CA GLU A 164 3.73 -19.80 -39.95
C GLU A 164 2.28 -19.99 -39.52
N LEU A 165 1.66 -18.96 -38.96
CA LEU A 165 0.21 -18.76 -39.08
C LEU A 165 -0.14 -17.28 -39.09
N HIS A 166 -0.81 -16.89 -40.17
CA HIS A 166 -1.23 -15.56 -40.58
C HIS A 166 -2.20 -14.85 -39.62
N PRO A 167 -2.28 -13.51 -39.65
CA PRO A 167 -3.32 -12.75 -38.97
C PRO A 167 -4.64 -12.81 -39.75
N LYS A 168 -5.76 -13.09 -39.07
CA LYS A 168 -7.11 -12.87 -39.63
C LYS A 168 -7.84 -11.74 -38.91
N VAL A 169 -8.50 -10.97 -39.74
CA VAL A 169 -9.11 -9.65 -39.57
C VAL A 169 -10.35 -9.66 -38.66
N ALA A 170 -10.61 -8.48 -38.08
CA ALA A 170 -11.74 -8.09 -37.24
C ALA A 170 -13.13 -8.39 -37.80
N SER A 171 -14.12 -8.50 -36.89
CA SER A 171 -15.54 -8.28 -37.19
C SER A 171 -16.19 -7.46 -36.07
N GLN A 172 -16.89 -6.41 -36.48
CA GLN A 172 -17.72 -5.51 -35.67
C GLN A 172 -19.16 -6.03 -35.63
N ASN A 173 -19.82 -6.01 -34.47
CA ASN A 173 -21.06 -5.25 -34.27
C ASN A 173 -21.51 -5.22 -32.79
N PRO A 174 -22.18 -4.13 -32.36
CA PRO A 174 -22.50 -3.84 -30.98
C PRO A 174 -23.91 -4.33 -30.61
N GLY A 175 -24.05 -4.97 -29.46
CA GLY A 175 -25.33 -5.38 -28.90
C GLY A 175 -25.14 -5.76 -27.45
N ASP A 176 -25.95 -5.15 -26.58
CA ASP A 176 -25.90 -5.20 -25.13
C ASP A 176 -25.61 -6.59 -24.55
N VAL A 177 -24.52 -6.69 -23.79
CA VAL A 177 -24.27 -7.82 -22.89
C VAL A 177 -24.29 -7.24 -21.47
N PRO A 178 -25.17 -7.73 -20.58
CA PRO A 178 -25.18 -7.34 -19.18
C PRO A 178 -23.80 -7.60 -18.56
N ASP A 179 -23.35 -6.67 -17.73
CA ASP A 179 -22.05 -6.69 -17.06
C ASP A 179 -21.92 -7.98 -16.20
N VAL A 180 -21.21 -8.98 -16.73
CA VAL A 180 -20.95 -10.24 -16.02
C VAL A 180 -19.73 -10.04 -15.10
N PRO A 181 -19.85 -10.32 -13.79
CA PRO A 181 -18.75 -10.18 -12.84
C PRO A 181 -17.60 -11.13 -13.22
N LEU A 182 -16.38 -10.61 -13.31
CA LEU A 182 -15.16 -11.30 -13.75
C LEU A 182 -15.09 -11.64 -15.25
N SER A 183 -15.55 -10.73 -16.13
CA SER A 183 -15.27 -10.85 -17.55
C SER A 183 -13.75 -10.85 -17.85
N PRO A 184 -13.21 -11.81 -18.62
CA PRO A 184 -11.82 -11.79 -19.12
C PRO A 184 -11.52 -10.58 -20.03
N LEU A 185 -12.51 -9.74 -20.30
CA LEU A 185 -12.40 -8.48 -21.03
C LEU A 185 -11.98 -7.29 -20.15
N ARG A 186 -11.98 -7.40 -18.81
CA ARG A 186 -11.51 -6.29 -17.97
C ARG A 186 -10.03 -5.98 -18.29
N PRO A 187 -9.67 -4.71 -18.49
CA PRO A 187 -8.30 -4.30 -18.82
C PRO A 187 -7.20 -4.89 -17.94
N VAL A 188 -7.44 -5.13 -16.66
CA VAL A 188 -6.45 -5.72 -15.75
C VAL A 188 -6.11 -7.17 -16.08
N PHE A 189 -7.09 -8.00 -16.42
CA PHE A 189 -6.84 -9.41 -16.78
C PHE A 189 -6.14 -9.49 -18.13
N ARG A 190 -6.53 -8.62 -19.07
CA ARG A 190 -5.85 -8.52 -20.36
C ARG A 190 -4.36 -8.18 -20.18
N GLU A 191 -4.05 -7.24 -19.30
CA GLU A 191 -2.66 -6.88 -18.96
C GLU A 191 -1.89 -8.07 -18.37
N LEU A 192 -2.48 -8.82 -17.43
CA LEU A 192 -1.85 -9.99 -16.83
C LEU A 192 -1.56 -11.09 -17.87
N VAL A 193 -2.53 -11.39 -18.74
CA VAL A 193 -2.36 -12.34 -19.84
C VAL A 193 -1.26 -11.87 -20.80
N PHE A 194 -1.25 -10.58 -21.16
CA PHE A 194 -0.17 -10.02 -21.99
C PHE A 194 1.20 -10.13 -21.32
N GLN A 195 1.30 -9.88 -20.01
CA GLN A 195 2.56 -10.04 -19.28
C GLN A 195 3.04 -11.48 -19.26
N GLN A 196 2.15 -12.44 -19.08
CA GLN A 196 2.47 -13.87 -19.15
C GLN A 196 3.00 -14.24 -20.54
N VAL A 197 2.26 -13.92 -21.60
CA VAL A 197 2.67 -14.21 -22.99
C VAL A 197 4.01 -13.55 -23.32
N MET A 198 4.23 -12.32 -22.87
CA MET A 198 5.50 -11.62 -23.06
C MET A 198 6.65 -12.31 -22.33
N LEU A 199 6.46 -12.77 -21.10
CA LEU A 199 7.50 -13.49 -20.35
C LEU A 199 7.82 -14.83 -21.01
N GLU A 200 6.79 -15.58 -21.45
CA GLU A 200 6.96 -16.84 -22.17
C GLU A 200 7.78 -16.65 -23.46
N ALA A 201 7.56 -15.56 -24.20
CA ALA A 201 8.35 -15.21 -25.39
C ALA A 201 9.85 -14.96 -25.11
N PHE A 202 10.23 -14.72 -23.85
CA PHE A 202 11.62 -14.54 -23.40
C PHE A 202 12.15 -15.75 -22.59
N ASP A 203 11.55 -16.93 -22.72
CA ASP A 203 11.86 -18.12 -21.92
C ASP A 203 11.80 -17.84 -20.40
N ARG A 204 10.81 -17.03 -19.96
CA ARG A 204 10.56 -16.71 -18.55
C ARG A 204 9.18 -17.15 -18.13
N GLU A 205 9.09 -17.68 -16.92
CA GLU A 205 7.83 -18.05 -16.28
C GLU A 205 7.40 -16.95 -15.30
N LEU A 206 6.12 -16.55 -15.36
CA LEU A 206 5.50 -15.68 -14.36
C LEU A 206 5.19 -16.51 -13.10
N ILE A 207 5.90 -16.24 -12.01
CA ILE A 207 5.74 -16.96 -10.73
C ILE A 207 4.66 -16.29 -9.88
N GLY A 208 4.48 -14.98 -10.02
CA GLY A 208 3.48 -14.25 -9.26
C GLY A 208 3.47 -12.78 -9.61
N VAL A 209 2.64 -12.02 -8.91
CA VAL A 209 2.53 -10.58 -9.08
C VAL A 209 2.60 -9.92 -7.71
N ALA A 210 3.33 -8.82 -7.59
CA ALA A 210 3.38 -8.02 -6.39
C ALA A 210 2.81 -6.62 -6.63
N ILE A 211 2.44 -5.97 -5.54
CA ILE A 211 2.09 -4.56 -5.47
C ILE A 211 3.10 -3.88 -4.57
N GLU A 212 3.74 -2.83 -5.07
CA GLU A 212 4.64 -2.02 -4.26
C GLU A 212 3.85 -1.10 -3.33
N MET A 213 3.97 -1.35 -2.04
CA MET A 213 3.34 -0.56 -0.98
C MET A 213 4.29 0.55 -0.52
N ASP A 214 3.75 1.73 -0.27
CA ASP A 214 4.49 2.94 0.12
C ASP A 214 3.72 3.67 1.24
N LEU A 215 3.67 3.03 2.41
CA LEU A 215 2.96 3.48 3.60
C LEU A 215 3.92 3.41 4.81
N PRO A 216 4.98 4.25 4.82
CA PRO A 216 6.01 4.21 5.85
C PRO A 216 5.47 4.46 7.27
N GLU A 217 4.39 5.21 7.38
CA GLU A 217 3.72 5.58 8.65
C GLU A 217 3.02 4.38 9.31
N LEU A 218 2.75 3.32 8.53
CA LEU A 218 2.29 2.03 9.02
C LEU A 218 3.42 1.00 9.10
N ALA A 219 4.66 1.41 8.83
CA ALA A 219 5.79 0.52 8.58
C ALA A 219 5.54 -0.51 7.46
N ILE A 220 4.73 -0.12 6.46
CA ILE A 220 4.37 -0.95 5.31
C ILE A 220 5.04 -0.35 4.08
N THR A 221 6.25 -0.79 3.76
CA THR A 221 7.00 -0.33 2.59
C THR A 221 7.67 -1.51 1.90
N GLY A 222 7.45 -1.65 0.59
CA GLY A 222 8.02 -2.72 -0.22
C GLY A 222 6.97 -3.57 -0.94
N PRO A 223 7.40 -4.65 -1.60
CA PRO A 223 6.50 -5.49 -2.37
C PRO A 223 5.61 -6.35 -1.47
N ALA A 224 4.31 -6.29 -1.70
CA ALA A 224 3.31 -7.21 -1.15
C ALA A 224 2.85 -8.16 -2.26
N LEU A 225 2.91 -9.47 -2.03
CA LEU A 225 2.48 -10.48 -2.99
C LEU A 225 0.95 -10.43 -3.16
N LEU A 226 0.49 -10.42 -4.40
CA LEU A 226 -0.93 -10.55 -4.74
C LEU A 226 -1.34 -12.02 -4.62
N VAL A 227 -2.18 -12.30 -3.63
CA VAL A 227 -2.70 -13.65 -3.34
C VAL A 227 -4.04 -13.86 -4.04
N ASP A 228 -4.90 -12.85 -4.04
CA ASP A 228 -6.20 -12.91 -4.71
C ASP A 228 -6.62 -11.55 -5.27
N MET A 229 -7.45 -11.57 -6.31
CA MET A 229 -8.02 -10.38 -6.95
C MET A 229 -9.47 -10.67 -7.38
N GLN A 230 -10.39 -9.90 -6.82
CA GLN A 230 -11.82 -10.04 -7.05
C GLN A 230 -12.44 -8.71 -7.51
N THR A 231 -13.67 -8.77 -8.02
CA THR A 231 -14.50 -7.56 -8.16
C THR A 231 -14.73 -6.92 -6.79
N ALA A 232 -14.88 -5.61 -6.74
CA ALA A 232 -15.32 -4.94 -5.51
C ALA A 232 -16.59 -5.61 -4.95
N PRO A 233 -16.69 -5.79 -3.62
CA PRO A 233 -17.93 -6.26 -3.00
C PRO A 233 -19.04 -5.21 -3.22
N LEU A 234 -20.30 -5.64 -3.13
CA LEU A 234 -21.43 -4.73 -3.24
C LEU A 234 -21.40 -3.72 -2.09
N ILE A 235 -21.14 -2.45 -2.42
CA ILE A 235 -21.11 -1.37 -1.45
C ILE A 235 -22.52 -0.82 -1.25
N LYS A 236 -23.13 -1.18 -0.12
CA LYS A 236 -24.45 -0.68 0.25
C LYS A 236 -24.41 0.83 0.49
N ALA A 237 -25.44 1.55 0.05
CA ALA A 237 -25.63 2.94 0.46
C ALA A 237 -25.89 3.01 1.98
N GLY A 238 -25.37 4.03 2.65
CA GLY A 238 -25.52 4.18 4.09
C GLY A 238 -24.71 5.34 4.66
N GLN A 239 -24.86 5.57 5.97
CA GLN A 239 -24.08 6.56 6.70
C GLN A 239 -22.60 6.16 6.78
N GLY A 240 -21.75 7.14 7.02
CA GLY A 240 -20.31 6.94 7.15
C GLY A 240 -19.58 6.79 5.81
N ARG A 241 -18.33 6.36 5.89
CA ARG A 241 -17.39 6.23 4.78
C ARG A 241 -16.99 4.78 4.58
N VAL A 242 -16.70 4.46 3.32
CA VAL A 242 -16.29 3.12 2.91
C VAL A 242 -14.87 2.82 3.41
N VAL A 243 -14.70 1.64 3.99
CA VAL A 243 -13.40 1.06 4.32
C VAL A 243 -12.75 0.58 3.02
N THR A 244 -11.61 1.15 2.67
CA THR A 244 -10.87 0.86 1.43
C THR A 244 -9.59 0.07 1.65
N ALA A 245 -9.19 -0.15 2.90
CA ALA A 245 -8.17 -1.13 3.24
C ALA A 245 -8.38 -1.68 4.65
N THR A 246 -7.92 -2.90 4.86
CA THR A 246 -7.69 -3.46 6.20
C THR A 246 -6.26 -3.99 6.27
N PHE A 247 -5.67 -3.91 7.46
CA PHE A 247 -4.31 -4.36 7.73
C PHE A 247 -4.32 -5.22 8.99
N GLN A 248 -3.68 -6.37 8.94
CA GLN A 248 -3.51 -7.26 10.09
C GLN A 248 -2.05 -7.70 10.19
N HIS A 249 -1.44 -7.49 11.36
CA HIS A 249 -0.10 -7.99 11.64
C HIS A 249 0.15 -8.09 13.15
N THR A 250 1.31 -8.60 13.52
CA THR A 250 1.78 -8.60 14.90
C THR A 250 2.63 -7.36 15.19
N ASN A 251 2.48 -6.76 16.36
CA ASN A 251 3.31 -5.65 16.85
C ASN A 251 3.65 -5.85 18.34
N ALA A 252 4.91 -5.60 18.72
CA ALA A 252 5.37 -5.66 20.11
C ALA A 252 5.14 -4.35 20.88
N ASP A 253 4.95 -3.23 20.17
CA ASP A 253 4.74 -1.91 20.76
C ASP A 253 3.25 -1.59 20.84
N VAL A 254 2.56 -2.29 21.74
CA VAL A 254 1.14 -2.11 22.06
C VAL A 254 0.99 -1.61 23.49
N ILE A 255 0.12 -0.64 23.67
CA ILE A 255 -0.24 -0.06 24.95
C ILE A 255 -1.73 -0.23 25.23
N ASP A 256 -2.06 -0.35 26.51
CA ASP A 256 -3.39 -0.18 27.06
C ASP A 256 -3.59 1.29 27.41
N LEU A 257 -4.33 2.00 26.56
CA LEU A 257 -4.72 3.39 26.76
C LEU A 257 -6.05 3.43 27.52
N THR A 258 -6.02 3.86 28.77
CA THR A 258 -7.23 4.01 29.58
C THR A 258 -7.74 5.45 29.52
N ILE A 259 -9.01 5.61 29.19
CA ILE A 259 -9.72 6.88 29.16
C ILE A 259 -10.97 6.83 30.04
N GLU A 260 -11.36 7.96 30.63
CA GLU A 260 -12.55 8.02 31.48
C GLU A 260 -13.25 9.37 31.45
N ASP A 261 -14.47 9.39 31.98
CA ASP A 261 -15.09 10.58 32.53
C ASP A 261 -15.48 10.36 34.02
N ALA A 262 -16.39 11.17 34.54
CA ALA A 262 -16.84 11.07 35.93
C ALA A 262 -17.65 9.79 36.25
N VAL A 263 -18.12 9.05 35.23
CA VAL A 263 -19.09 7.95 35.37
C VAL A 263 -18.53 6.64 34.81
N GLU A 264 -17.84 6.69 33.67
CA GLU A 264 -17.45 5.52 32.89
C GLU A 264 -15.96 5.56 32.52
N ARG A 265 -15.37 4.37 32.38
CA ARG A 265 -13.98 4.17 31.98
C ARG A 265 -13.88 3.08 30.92
N GLU A 266 -13.00 3.27 29.96
CA GLU A 266 -12.66 2.31 28.92
C GLU A 266 -11.14 2.14 28.79
N THR A 267 -10.69 0.93 28.43
CA THR A 267 -9.30 0.65 28.06
C THR A 267 -9.23 0.18 26.61
N ILE A 268 -8.45 0.88 25.80
CA ILE A 268 -8.25 0.59 24.37
C ILE A 268 -6.84 0.06 24.16
N GLY A 269 -6.73 -1.16 23.62
CA GLY A 269 -5.45 -1.70 23.16
C GLY A 269 -5.06 -1.09 21.81
N THR A 270 -3.96 -0.35 21.76
CA THR A 270 -3.50 0.35 20.55
C THR A 270 -1.98 0.31 20.43
N THR A 271 -1.45 0.44 19.21
CA THR A 271 -0.01 0.68 19.05
C THR A 271 0.34 2.07 19.58
N SER A 272 1.56 2.24 20.11
CA SER A 272 2.02 3.53 20.66
C SER A 272 2.00 4.65 19.61
N ASN A 273 2.25 4.31 18.35
CA ASN A 273 2.33 5.26 17.23
C ASN A 273 0.97 5.59 16.61
N HIS A 274 -0.12 4.94 17.02
CA HIS A 274 -1.43 5.20 16.43
C HIS A 274 -1.95 6.59 16.84
N PRO A 275 -2.34 7.48 15.90
CA PRO A 275 -2.74 8.83 16.27
C PRO A 275 -4.19 8.94 16.75
N PHE A 276 -4.37 9.57 17.90
CA PHE A 276 -5.67 9.94 18.50
C PHE A 276 -5.86 11.45 18.41
N TRP A 277 -7.10 11.91 18.20
CA TRP A 277 -7.39 13.35 18.22
C TRP A 277 -7.31 13.90 19.65
N SER A 278 -6.38 14.83 19.88
CA SER A 278 -6.27 15.59 21.12
C SER A 278 -7.01 16.91 21.00
N GLU A 279 -7.99 17.12 21.89
CA GLU A 279 -8.71 18.39 21.98
C GLU A 279 -7.86 19.50 22.60
N ASP A 280 -6.88 19.14 23.41
CA ASP A 280 -5.99 20.12 24.03
C ASP A 280 -4.94 20.64 23.04
N ARG A 281 -4.48 19.77 22.13
CA ARG A 281 -3.49 20.14 21.10
C ARG A 281 -4.10 20.51 19.75
N GLN A 282 -5.40 20.25 19.55
CA GLN A 282 -6.10 20.42 18.28
C GLN A 282 -5.34 19.74 17.11
N ALA A 283 -4.89 18.51 17.37
CA ALA A 283 -4.08 17.74 16.44
C ALA A 283 -4.19 16.24 16.73
N PHE A 284 -3.91 15.43 15.73
CA PHE A 284 -3.66 14.01 15.92
C PHE A 284 -2.30 13.77 16.60
N VAL A 285 -2.32 13.07 17.72
CA VAL A 285 -1.16 12.78 18.57
C VAL A 285 -1.01 11.28 18.70
N GLN A 286 0.20 10.76 18.52
CA GLN A 286 0.49 9.34 18.76
C GLN A 286 0.08 8.94 20.17
N ALA A 287 -0.58 7.79 20.32
CA ALA A 287 -1.13 7.30 21.57
C ALA A 287 -0.09 7.33 22.71
N GLY A 288 1.13 6.83 22.48
CA GLY A 288 2.22 6.81 23.46
C GLY A 288 2.78 8.19 23.82
N SER A 289 2.39 9.26 23.12
CA SER A 289 2.77 10.65 23.38
C SER A 289 1.65 11.48 24.02
N LEU A 290 0.47 10.91 24.24
CA LEU A 290 -0.60 11.53 25.03
C LEU A 290 -0.18 11.64 26.49
N LYS A 291 -0.61 12.70 27.16
CA LYS A 291 -0.34 12.93 28.58
C LYS A 291 -1.54 12.54 29.42
N SER A 292 -1.29 12.09 30.65
CA SER A 292 -2.37 11.95 31.63
C SER A 292 -3.07 13.29 31.86
N GLY A 293 -4.39 13.28 31.91
CA GLY A 293 -5.28 14.44 31.94
C GLY A 293 -5.63 15.02 30.56
N GLU A 294 -4.95 14.62 29.49
CA GLU A 294 -5.22 15.12 28.13
C GLU A 294 -6.58 14.64 27.62
N ARG A 295 -7.31 15.52 26.93
CA ARG A 295 -8.68 15.23 26.47
C ARG A 295 -8.70 14.69 25.04
N VAL A 296 -9.40 13.57 24.84
CA VAL A 296 -9.65 12.95 23.53
C VAL A 296 -11.12 13.08 23.15
N ARG A 297 -11.38 13.22 21.84
CA ARG A 297 -12.74 13.35 21.30
C ARG A 297 -13.39 12.00 21.08
N THR A 298 -14.66 11.87 21.46
CA THR A 298 -15.53 10.72 21.19
C THR A 298 -16.46 10.97 20.00
N TYR A 299 -17.20 9.95 19.59
CA TYR A 299 -18.18 10.03 18.51
C TYR A 299 -19.36 10.96 18.85
N LEU A 300 -19.84 10.95 20.10
CA LEU A 300 -20.93 11.83 20.54
C LEU A 300 -20.49 13.30 20.67
N GLY A 301 -19.21 13.59 20.42
CA GLY A 301 -18.63 14.93 20.51
C GLY A 301 -18.28 15.35 21.94
N ASP A 302 -18.50 14.48 22.93
CA ASP A 302 -18.00 14.65 24.29
C ASP A 302 -16.50 14.30 24.39
N GLN A 303 -15.94 14.48 25.58
CA GLN A 303 -14.50 14.40 25.81
C GLN A 303 -14.21 13.45 26.97
N LYS A 304 -13.29 12.52 26.76
CA LYS A 304 -12.75 11.64 27.81
C LYS A 304 -11.32 12.06 28.12
N GLN A 305 -10.90 11.86 29.37
CA GLN A 305 -9.53 12.16 29.81
C GLN A 305 -8.67 10.91 29.75
N VAL A 306 -7.44 11.06 29.26
CA VAL A 306 -6.41 10.03 29.31
C VAL A 306 -5.95 9.86 30.75
N ILE A 307 -6.01 8.64 31.27
CA ILE A 307 -5.64 8.34 32.65
C ILE A 307 -4.30 7.63 32.73
N SER A 308 -4.15 6.57 31.95
CA SER A 308 -2.96 5.73 31.95
C SER A 308 -2.61 5.22 30.57
N LEU A 309 -1.31 5.02 30.37
CA LEU A 309 -0.75 4.36 29.20
C LEU A 309 0.19 3.25 29.71
N LEU A 310 -0.23 2.00 29.60
CA LEU A 310 0.55 0.86 30.09
C LEU A 310 1.00 -0.01 28.93
N ALA A 311 2.28 -0.35 28.85
CA ALA A 311 2.78 -1.27 27.85
C ALA A 311 2.18 -2.66 28.04
N ARG A 312 1.63 -3.24 26.97
CA ARG A 312 1.14 -4.61 26.98
C ARG A 312 2.31 -5.57 26.72
N PRO A 313 2.53 -6.60 27.55
CA PRO A 313 3.66 -7.50 27.37
C PRO A 313 3.57 -8.34 26.10
N GLY A 314 4.69 -8.40 25.38
CA GLY A 314 4.87 -9.30 24.23
C GLY A 314 4.14 -8.87 22.95
N PRO A 315 4.43 -9.54 21.83
CA PRO A 315 3.80 -9.25 20.55
C PRO A 315 2.29 -9.52 20.59
N GLN A 316 1.50 -8.60 20.04
CA GLN A 316 0.04 -8.67 19.96
C GLN A 316 -0.40 -8.60 18.51
N GLU A 317 -1.49 -9.28 18.17
CA GLU A 317 -2.18 -9.02 16.91
C GLU A 317 -2.83 -7.64 16.94
N VAL A 318 -2.57 -6.86 15.89
CA VAL A 318 -3.12 -5.52 15.72
C VAL A 318 -3.75 -5.38 14.36
N TYR A 319 -4.76 -4.51 14.31
CA TYR A 319 -5.59 -4.27 13.13
C TYR A 319 -5.65 -2.78 12.85
N ASN A 320 -5.69 -2.42 11.58
CA ASN A 320 -5.91 -1.04 11.15
C ASN A 320 -6.81 -1.01 9.91
N LEU A 321 -7.46 0.12 9.69
CA LEU A 321 -8.32 0.36 8.54
C LEU A 321 -7.69 1.44 7.65
N GLU A 322 -8.22 1.62 6.44
CA GLU A 322 -8.18 2.86 5.67
C GLU A 322 -9.61 3.25 5.36
N VAL A 323 -9.98 4.48 5.71
CA VAL A 323 -11.33 5.00 5.47
C VAL A 323 -11.29 6.04 4.36
N HIS A 324 -12.12 5.85 3.35
CA HIS A 324 -12.12 6.72 2.17
C HIS A 324 -12.48 8.17 2.52
N ALA A 325 -11.70 9.11 1.97
CA ALA A 325 -11.82 10.57 2.07
C ALA A 325 -11.60 11.20 3.46
N GLU A 326 -12.20 10.66 4.52
CA GLU A 326 -12.08 11.25 5.86
C GLU A 326 -10.76 10.86 6.55
N HIS A 327 -10.21 9.68 6.26
CA HIS A 327 -8.97 9.18 6.85
C HIS A 327 -8.96 9.11 8.39
N VAL A 328 -10.15 8.97 8.98
CA VAL A 328 -10.37 8.79 10.42
C VAL A 328 -11.45 7.75 10.65
N TYR A 329 -11.51 7.20 11.85
CA TYR A 329 -12.58 6.34 12.33
C TYR A 329 -12.65 6.39 13.87
N TYR A 330 -13.67 5.76 14.43
CA TYR A 330 -13.89 5.70 15.87
C TYR A 330 -13.60 4.30 16.41
N VAL A 331 -12.95 4.22 17.57
CA VAL A 331 -12.58 2.96 18.24
C VAL A 331 -13.04 2.94 19.69
N GLY A 332 -13.32 1.74 20.19
CA GLY A 332 -13.84 1.55 21.54
C GLY A 332 -15.34 1.79 21.67
N GLU A 333 -15.88 1.50 22.84
CA GLU A 333 -17.27 1.69 23.26
C GLU A 333 -17.65 3.18 23.28
N PHE A 334 -16.72 4.06 23.70
CA PHE A 334 -16.95 5.50 23.63
C PHE A 334 -16.82 6.06 22.22
N GLY A 335 -16.27 5.28 21.28
CA GLY A 335 -15.98 5.74 19.92
C GLY A 335 -14.96 6.87 19.93
N THR A 336 -13.76 6.63 20.43
CA THR A 336 -12.66 7.61 20.44
C THR A 336 -12.12 7.82 19.03
N LEU A 337 -11.93 9.08 18.62
CA LEU A 337 -11.51 9.45 17.27
C LEU A 337 -10.02 9.18 17.03
N VAL A 338 -9.72 8.36 16.03
CA VAL A 338 -8.37 7.99 15.60
C VAL A 338 -8.16 8.26 14.11
N HIS A 339 -6.90 8.40 13.71
CA HIS A 339 -6.52 8.64 12.33
C HIS A 339 -5.93 7.38 11.69
N ASN A 340 -6.20 7.17 10.39
CA ASN A 340 -5.47 6.18 9.60
C ASN A 340 -3.99 6.65 9.51
N ALA A 341 -3.09 6.11 10.34
CA ALA A 341 -1.75 6.65 10.66
C ALA A 341 -1.07 7.52 9.58
N GLY A 342 -0.58 8.70 10.00
CA GLY A 342 0.36 9.55 9.28
C GLY A 342 0.07 9.80 7.79
N GLN A 343 -0.57 10.92 7.48
CA GLN A 343 -0.69 11.46 6.12
C GLN A 343 -1.01 10.41 5.02
N TYR A 344 -2.20 9.81 5.09
CA TYR A 344 -3.04 9.80 3.89
C TYR A 344 -3.52 11.25 3.62
N ALA A 345 -2.57 12.16 3.38
CA ALA A 345 -2.81 12.98 2.22
C ALA A 345 -3.02 11.95 1.12
N VAL A 346 -4.14 12.04 0.40
CA VAL A 346 -4.08 11.78 -1.03
C VAL A 346 -2.78 12.45 -1.44
N THR A 347 -1.68 11.70 -1.57
CA THR A 347 -0.51 12.22 -2.26
C THR A 347 -1.16 12.62 -3.56
N PRO A 348 -1.21 13.94 -3.90
CA PRO A 348 -1.84 14.35 -5.13
C PRO A 348 -1.24 13.43 -6.16
N LYS A 349 -2.08 12.55 -6.73
CA LYS A 349 -1.61 11.57 -7.69
C LYS A 349 -0.78 12.40 -8.66
N PRO A 350 0.48 12.01 -8.94
CA PRO A 350 1.27 12.69 -9.95
C PRO A 350 0.34 12.94 -11.14
N SER A 351 0.11 14.21 -11.48
CA SER A 351 -0.83 14.58 -12.54
C SER A 351 -0.37 13.98 -13.87
N SER A 352 0.94 13.75 -13.98
CA SER A 352 1.57 12.96 -15.01
C SER A 352 1.13 11.49 -15.04
N THR A 353 1.04 10.93 -16.25
CA THR A 353 1.03 9.49 -16.50
C THR A 353 2.41 8.88 -16.27
N LEU A 354 2.48 7.56 -16.12
CA LEU A 354 3.77 6.84 -16.03
C LEU A 354 4.66 7.14 -17.23
N ASN A 355 4.12 7.14 -18.45
CA ASN A 355 4.86 7.44 -19.66
C ASN A 355 5.46 8.86 -19.63
N GLN A 356 4.68 9.85 -19.20
CA GLN A 356 5.17 11.23 -19.05
C GLN A 356 6.30 11.34 -18.03
N ARG A 357 6.35 10.51 -16.98
CA ARG A 357 7.50 10.49 -16.07
C ARG A 357 8.69 9.74 -16.65
N VAL A 358 8.45 8.56 -17.24
CA VAL A 358 9.49 7.71 -17.83
C VAL A 358 10.27 8.44 -18.92
N VAL A 359 9.63 9.26 -19.75
CA VAL A 359 10.35 10.04 -20.79
C VAL A 359 11.35 11.03 -20.20
N HIS A 360 11.10 11.54 -18.99
CA HIS A 360 12.02 12.44 -18.27
C HIS A 360 13.10 11.67 -17.49
N THR A 361 12.99 10.34 -17.36
CA THR A 361 14.06 9.55 -16.73
C THR A 361 15.29 9.47 -17.63
N ARG A 362 16.45 9.11 -17.06
CA ARG A 362 17.67 8.94 -17.84
C ARG A 362 17.48 7.89 -18.94
N LYS A 363 17.91 8.20 -20.16
CA LYS A 363 18.08 7.19 -21.22
C LYS A 363 19.28 6.32 -20.86
N GLY A 364 19.19 5.02 -21.11
CA GLY A 364 20.24 4.04 -20.85
C GLY A 364 19.87 2.70 -21.47
N GLN A 365 20.82 1.76 -21.47
CA GLN A 365 20.62 0.48 -22.14
C GLN A 365 19.53 -0.37 -21.45
N PHE A 366 18.65 -0.93 -22.27
CA PHE A 366 17.74 -2.04 -21.96
C PHE A 366 17.58 -2.86 -23.24
N GLY A 367 18.05 -4.11 -23.28
CA GLY A 367 18.14 -4.90 -24.52
C GLY A 367 19.20 -4.38 -25.53
N ASN A 368 19.02 -4.67 -26.83
CA ASN A 368 20.00 -4.48 -27.91
C ASN A 368 20.00 -3.08 -28.60
N GLU A 369 19.41 -2.04 -28.01
CA GLU A 369 19.48 -0.68 -28.59
C GLU A 369 20.40 0.28 -27.80
N TYR A 370 21.13 1.08 -28.59
CA TYR A 370 22.38 1.77 -28.25
C TYR A 370 22.15 3.19 -27.70
N GLN A 371 22.78 3.49 -26.56
CA GLN A 371 23.64 4.67 -26.31
C GLN A 371 24.20 4.57 -24.87
N ALA A 372 25.24 3.74 -24.72
CA ALA A 372 25.76 3.21 -23.45
C ALA A 372 26.75 4.12 -22.71
N SER A 373 26.86 5.41 -23.01
CA SER A 373 27.92 6.24 -22.42
C SER A 373 27.65 6.68 -20.98
N ARG A 374 26.39 6.69 -20.52
CA ARG A 374 26.03 7.29 -19.21
C ARG A 374 25.58 6.32 -18.12
N GLY A 375 25.21 5.08 -18.45
CA GLY A 375 24.80 4.08 -17.47
C GLY A 375 23.77 3.09 -17.97
N ARG A 376 23.36 2.19 -17.07
CA ARG A 376 22.43 1.07 -17.34
C ARG A 376 21.32 1.00 -16.30
N TRP A 377 20.17 0.48 -16.72
CA TRP A 377 19.10 0.10 -15.81
C TRP A 377 19.30 -1.36 -15.35
N THR A 378 19.02 -1.66 -14.08
CA THR A 378 19.04 -3.05 -13.56
C THR A 378 17.81 -3.87 -13.98
N GLY A 379 16.79 -3.21 -14.50
CA GLY A 379 15.52 -3.78 -14.95
C GLY A 379 14.79 -2.76 -15.83
N GLN A 380 13.46 -2.77 -15.83
CA GLN A 380 12.68 -1.87 -16.68
C GLN A 380 12.94 -0.38 -16.35
N ARG A 381 13.20 0.43 -17.38
CA ARG A 381 13.46 1.87 -17.25
C ARG A 381 12.35 2.59 -16.45
N GLY A 382 12.76 3.37 -15.46
CA GLY A 382 11.86 4.08 -14.56
C GLY A 382 11.18 3.20 -13.50
N ARG A 383 11.45 1.90 -13.47
CA ARG A 383 10.93 0.94 -12.48
C ARG A 383 12.03 0.09 -11.83
N SER A 384 13.29 0.47 -12.03
CA SER A 384 14.45 -0.23 -11.49
C SER A 384 15.53 0.76 -11.06
N LYS A 385 16.69 0.26 -10.62
CA LYS A 385 17.85 1.09 -10.33
C LYS A 385 18.56 1.51 -11.62
N PHE A 386 19.01 2.77 -11.69
CA PHE A 386 19.94 3.24 -12.71
C PHE A 386 21.35 3.33 -12.12
N ILE A 387 22.30 2.63 -12.74
CA ILE A 387 23.70 2.57 -12.34
C ILE A 387 24.54 3.31 -13.38
N PRO A 388 25.26 4.39 -13.02
CA PRO A 388 26.16 5.08 -13.94
C PRO A 388 27.24 4.14 -14.47
N SER A 389 27.60 4.28 -15.75
CA SER A 389 28.64 3.45 -16.36
C SER A 389 30.02 3.84 -15.84
N ASP A 390 30.94 2.88 -15.82
CA ASP A 390 32.34 3.10 -15.45
C ASP A 390 33.08 3.84 -16.57
N THR A 391 32.96 5.17 -16.58
CA THR A 391 33.64 6.04 -17.53
C THR A 391 34.24 7.24 -16.81
N ILE A 392 35.28 7.85 -17.37
CA ILE A 392 35.89 9.08 -16.85
C ILE A 392 34.83 10.19 -16.67
N ALA A 393 33.89 10.29 -17.61
CA ALA A 393 32.79 11.27 -17.55
C ALA A 393 31.84 11.05 -16.35
N ASN A 394 31.72 9.82 -15.85
CA ASN A 394 30.88 9.49 -14.69
C ASN A 394 31.71 9.25 -13.41
N ALA A 395 33.03 9.42 -13.43
CA ALA A 395 33.88 9.15 -12.28
C ALA A 395 33.42 9.94 -11.05
N HIS A 396 33.13 11.24 -11.24
CA HIS A 396 32.68 12.10 -10.15
C HIS A 396 31.34 11.66 -9.56
N ILE A 397 30.33 11.35 -10.38
CA ILE A 397 29.02 10.90 -9.87
C ILE A 397 29.14 9.55 -9.15
N ARG A 398 30.00 8.65 -9.63
CA ARG A 398 30.26 7.37 -8.95
C ARG A 398 30.97 7.56 -7.61
N SER A 399 31.93 8.48 -7.53
CA SER A 399 32.55 8.86 -6.25
C SER A 399 31.51 9.42 -5.27
N LEU A 400 30.61 10.31 -5.74
CA LEU A 400 29.51 10.82 -4.91
C LEU A 400 28.61 9.69 -4.41
N LEU A 401 28.17 8.77 -5.28
CA LEU A 401 27.34 7.63 -4.88
C LEU A 401 28.05 6.74 -3.84
N SER A 402 29.35 6.51 -4.01
CA SER A 402 30.17 5.73 -3.07
C SER A 402 30.25 6.37 -1.68
N LEU A 403 30.21 7.71 -1.56
CA LEU A 403 30.18 8.39 -0.26
C LEU A 403 28.91 8.06 0.53
N TYR A 404 27.82 7.73 -0.16
CA TYR A 404 26.54 7.33 0.43
C TYR A 404 26.34 5.80 0.41
N ASN A 405 27.41 5.03 0.14
CA ASN A 405 27.40 3.57 0.10
C ASN A 405 26.36 2.98 -0.87
N VAL A 406 26.17 3.64 -2.02
CA VAL A 406 25.28 3.18 -3.09
C VAL A 406 26.01 3.17 -4.44
N ASP A 407 25.56 2.35 -5.38
CA ASP A 407 26.11 2.21 -6.73
C ASP A 407 25.24 2.84 -7.82
N GLY A 408 24.05 3.31 -7.44
CA GLY A 408 23.05 3.87 -8.34
C GLY A 408 21.81 4.32 -7.57
N VAL A 409 20.80 4.77 -8.31
CA VAL A 409 19.57 5.33 -7.75
C VAL A 409 18.35 4.59 -8.26
N THR A 410 17.46 4.24 -7.34
CA THR A 410 16.22 3.52 -7.65
C THR A 410 15.15 4.46 -8.16
N TYR A 411 14.47 4.04 -9.23
CA TYR A 411 13.24 4.68 -9.70
C TYR A 411 12.06 3.74 -9.48
N ARG A 412 10.95 4.31 -9.03
CA ARG A 412 9.66 3.62 -8.90
C ARG A 412 8.60 4.43 -9.63
N MET A 413 7.93 3.83 -10.60
CA MET A 413 6.90 4.50 -11.41
C MET A 413 7.39 5.78 -12.10
N GLY A 414 8.66 5.87 -12.51
CA GLY A 414 9.28 7.06 -13.08
C GLY A 414 9.61 8.16 -12.06
N LYS A 415 9.32 7.94 -10.77
CA LYS A 415 9.75 8.81 -9.65
C LYS A 415 11.13 8.36 -9.18
N VAL A 416 12.04 9.31 -8.99
CA VAL A 416 13.38 9.03 -8.48
C VAL A 416 13.37 8.98 -6.96
N ASN A 417 14.12 8.06 -6.35
CA ASN A 417 14.34 8.06 -4.90
C ASN A 417 15.68 8.72 -4.56
N LEU A 418 15.65 10.00 -4.16
CA LEU A 418 16.83 10.74 -3.73
C LEU A 418 16.96 10.89 -2.20
N SER A 419 16.03 10.31 -1.44
CA SER A 419 16.03 10.39 0.02
C SER A 419 17.32 9.90 0.68
N PRO A 420 18.04 8.88 0.17
CA PRO A 420 19.35 8.48 0.73
C PRO A 420 20.41 9.60 0.75
N PHE A 421 20.22 10.64 -0.08
CA PHE A 421 21.14 11.78 -0.19
C PHE A 421 20.59 13.05 0.48
N ALA A 422 19.44 12.98 1.14
CA ALA A 422 18.77 14.17 1.67
C ALA A 422 19.48 14.70 2.93
N HIS A 423 19.81 15.99 2.90
CA HIS A 423 20.32 16.73 4.06
C HIS A 423 19.18 17.29 4.92
N GLY A 424 17.98 17.43 4.35
CA GLY A 424 16.79 17.92 5.04
C GLY A 424 15.53 17.70 4.22
N LYS A 425 14.38 17.64 4.89
CA LYS A 425 13.06 17.37 4.28
C LYS A 425 12.01 18.30 4.88
N VAL A 426 11.26 18.98 4.01
CA VAL A 426 10.19 19.90 4.40
C VAL A 426 8.90 19.58 3.65
N THR A 427 7.79 19.94 4.27
CA THR A 427 6.46 19.91 3.64
C THR A 427 5.99 21.34 3.40
N VAL A 428 5.65 21.65 2.15
CA VAL A 428 5.17 22.95 1.72
C VAL A 428 3.69 22.88 1.40
N THR A 429 2.90 23.78 1.97
CA THR A 429 1.48 23.97 1.62
C THR A 429 1.38 24.88 0.40
N GLY A 430 0.60 24.47 -0.61
CA GLY A 430 0.33 25.28 -1.81
C GLY A 430 1.54 25.48 -2.72
N MET A 431 2.22 24.40 -3.14
CA MET A 431 3.33 24.48 -4.08
C MET A 431 2.90 25.15 -5.40
N THR A 432 3.73 26.06 -5.91
CA THR A 432 3.48 26.80 -7.17
C THR A 432 4.52 26.44 -8.22
N ALA A 433 4.24 26.76 -9.49
CA ALA A 433 5.22 26.61 -10.57
C ALA A 433 6.44 27.56 -10.45
N ASN A 434 6.39 28.55 -9.57
CA ASN A 434 7.49 29.50 -9.36
C ASN A 434 8.58 28.88 -8.49
N ARG A 435 9.60 28.31 -9.16
CA ARG A 435 10.75 27.66 -8.53
C ARG A 435 11.47 28.55 -7.51
N THR A 436 11.68 29.83 -7.84
CA THR A 436 12.41 30.74 -6.96
C THR A 436 11.66 30.97 -5.65
N ALA A 437 10.34 31.20 -5.75
CA ALA A 437 9.50 31.41 -4.57
C ALA A 437 9.41 30.16 -3.70
N ILE A 438 9.25 28.97 -4.31
CA ILE A 438 9.11 27.73 -3.54
C ILE A 438 10.42 27.31 -2.88
N HIS A 439 11.58 27.52 -3.53
CA HIS A 439 12.89 27.25 -2.92
C HIS A 439 13.16 28.19 -1.74
N ALA A 440 12.80 29.47 -1.85
CA ALA A 440 12.92 30.41 -0.74
C ALA A 440 12.03 29.99 0.44
N ARG A 441 10.80 29.54 0.16
CA ARG A 441 9.89 29.03 1.18
C ARG A 441 10.41 27.75 1.85
N ALA A 442 11.00 26.84 1.08
CA ALA A 442 11.62 25.63 1.61
C ALA A 442 12.84 25.97 2.50
N ASP A 443 13.66 26.94 2.11
CA ASP A 443 14.77 27.44 2.92
C ASP A 443 14.26 27.99 4.28
N GLU A 444 13.14 28.72 4.31
CA GLU A 444 12.51 29.20 5.57
C GLU A 444 11.99 28.07 6.46
N LEU A 445 11.33 27.07 5.87
CA LEU A 445 10.77 25.94 6.62
C LEU A 445 11.88 25.10 7.23
N LEU A 446 12.95 24.84 6.47
CA LEU A 446 14.11 24.10 6.96
C LEU A 446 14.84 24.89 8.05
N ALA A 447 14.93 26.21 7.92
CA ALA A 447 15.53 27.06 8.94
C ALA A 447 14.77 26.99 10.27
N ARG A 448 13.43 26.92 10.23
CA ARG A 448 12.62 26.69 11.43
C ARG A 448 12.87 25.31 12.04
N GLN A 449 12.93 24.25 11.22
CA GLN A 449 13.22 22.89 11.69
C GLN A 449 14.62 22.78 12.33
N TRP A 450 15.61 23.45 11.77
CA TRP A 450 16.99 23.46 12.28
C TRP A 450 17.24 24.51 13.37
N ASN A 451 16.24 25.33 13.69
CA ASN A 451 16.35 26.45 14.63
C ASN A 451 17.51 27.42 14.28
N VAL A 452 17.63 27.79 13.01
CA VAL A 452 18.65 28.73 12.48
C VAL A 452 17.99 29.84 11.65
N LYS A 453 18.77 30.84 11.23
CA LYS A 453 18.25 31.88 10.32
C LYS A 453 18.19 31.33 8.89
N THR A 454 17.19 31.75 8.11
CA THR A 454 17.05 31.36 6.69
C THR A 454 18.32 31.61 5.87
N LYS A 455 19.04 32.71 6.14
CA LYS A 455 20.31 33.02 5.47
C LYS A 455 21.40 31.97 5.70
N ASP A 456 21.37 31.28 6.83
CA ASP A 456 22.35 30.25 7.19
C ASP A 456 22.05 28.95 6.43
N VAL A 457 20.77 28.60 6.25
CA VAL A 457 20.34 27.52 5.35
C VAL A 457 20.74 27.81 3.90
N VAL A 458 20.50 29.04 3.41
CA VAL A 458 20.92 29.45 2.06
C VAL A 458 22.44 29.34 1.89
N ARG A 459 23.21 29.77 2.89
CA ARG A 459 24.68 29.65 2.89
C ARG A 459 25.12 28.19 2.89
N TYR A 460 24.54 27.36 3.74
CA TYR A 460 24.80 25.93 3.82
C TYR A 460 24.54 25.25 2.48
N ARG A 461 23.39 25.53 1.87
CA ARG A 461 22.99 25.00 0.55
C ARG A 461 23.99 25.38 -0.54
N ARG A 462 24.44 26.63 -0.59
CA ARG A 462 25.44 27.10 -1.56
C ARG A 462 26.82 26.48 -1.33
N ALA A 463 27.28 26.45 -0.07
CA ALA A 463 28.59 25.92 0.29
C ALA A 463 28.71 24.41 -0.02
N ASN A 464 27.63 23.66 0.20
CA ASN A 464 27.58 22.21 -0.03
C ASN A 464 27.03 21.82 -1.40
N LYS A 465 26.79 22.79 -2.30
CA LYS A 465 26.23 22.57 -3.64
C LYS A 465 24.95 21.71 -3.62
N LEU A 466 23.98 22.10 -2.80
CA LEU A 466 22.70 21.42 -2.65
C LEU A 466 21.58 22.15 -3.42
N SER A 467 20.57 21.40 -3.85
CA SER A 467 19.37 21.89 -4.53
C SER A 467 18.13 21.25 -3.92
N TRP A 468 17.00 21.94 -4.03
CA TRP A 468 15.71 21.37 -3.63
C TRP A 468 15.20 20.43 -4.72
N HIS A 469 14.96 19.17 -4.36
CA HIS A 469 14.23 18.18 -5.13
C HIS A 469 12.74 18.22 -4.74
N GLU A 470 11.88 18.57 -5.70
CA GLU A 470 10.44 18.61 -5.47
C GLU A 470 9.81 17.26 -5.79
N TRP A 471 9.14 16.63 -4.82
CA TRP A 471 8.47 15.36 -5.03
C TRP A 471 7.24 15.51 -5.92
N ASN A 472 6.88 14.44 -6.65
CA ASN A 472 5.68 14.39 -7.49
C ASN A 472 4.35 14.59 -6.73
N ASN A 473 4.36 14.56 -5.40
CA ASN A 473 3.19 14.85 -4.56
C ASN A 473 2.91 16.36 -4.41
N MET A 474 3.70 17.24 -5.05
CA MET A 474 3.54 18.70 -5.03
C MET A 474 3.48 19.32 -3.61
N ARG A 475 4.07 18.63 -2.62
CA ARG A 475 4.06 19.07 -1.21
C ARG A 475 5.41 18.86 -0.55
N THR A 476 6.05 17.73 -0.81
CA THR A 476 7.32 17.37 -0.17
C THR A 476 8.49 17.91 -0.97
N MET A 477 9.48 18.46 -0.27
CA MET A 477 10.75 18.88 -0.85
C MET A 477 11.91 18.35 -0.01
N GLU A 478 12.94 17.84 -0.69
CA GLU A 478 14.17 17.35 -0.06
C GLU A 478 15.37 18.17 -0.54
N LEU A 479 16.26 18.52 0.39
CA LEU A 479 17.49 19.21 0.08
C LEU A 479 18.57 18.16 -0.22
N VAL A 480 18.98 18.05 -1.49
CA VAL A 480 19.88 16.97 -1.97
C VAL A 480 21.07 17.56 -2.75
N PRO A 481 22.19 16.84 -2.93
CA PRO A 481 23.29 17.28 -3.78
C PRO A 481 22.82 17.61 -5.20
N THR A 482 23.13 18.81 -5.68
CA THR A 482 22.71 19.31 -6.99
C THR A 482 23.15 18.38 -8.12
N GLU A 483 24.38 17.85 -8.04
CA GLU A 483 24.90 16.96 -9.07
C GLU A 483 24.14 15.63 -9.14
N ILE A 484 23.70 15.09 -8.01
CA ILE A 484 22.86 13.88 -7.97
C ILE A 484 21.48 14.21 -8.57
N ASN A 485 20.86 15.30 -8.13
CA ASN A 485 19.56 15.75 -8.62
C ASN A 485 19.56 15.97 -10.15
N ASP A 486 20.64 16.56 -10.69
CA ASP A 486 20.80 16.85 -12.11
C ASP A 486 21.16 15.63 -12.95
N PHE A 487 21.96 14.71 -12.41
CA PHE A 487 22.38 13.51 -13.10
C PHE A 487 21.21 12.53 -13.26
N PHE A 488 20.47 12.28 -12.19
CA PHE A 488 19.33 11.37 -12.16
C PHE A 488 18.06 12.09 -12.62
N LYS A 489 17.96 12.30 -13.94
CA LYS A 489 16.83 13.01 -14.57
C LYS A 489 15.49 12.39 -14.19
N HIS A 490 14.50 13.23 -13.93
CA HIS A 490 13.14 12.86 -13.55
C HIS A 490 12.19 14.04 -13.79
N LEU A 491 10.89 13.77 -13.68
CA LEU A 491 9.86 14.80 -13.60
C LEU A 491 9.53 15.00 -12.11
N GLY A 492 9.79 16.18 -11.56
CA GLY A 492 9.50 16.53 -10.16
C GLY A 492 8.19 17.29 -9.98
N GLY A 493 7.89 17.73 -8.75
CA GLY A 493 6.64 18.39 -8.35
C GLY A 493 6.30 19.65 -9.17
N ILE A 494 7.28 20.49 -9.49
CA ILE A 494 7.05 21.65 -10.39
C ILE A 494 6.64 21.20 -11.80
N GLY A 495 7.21 20.08 -12.26
CA GLY A 495 6.82 19.45 -13.52
C GLY A 495 5.37 18.98 -13.51
N GLU A 496 4.90 18.44 -12.39
CA GLU A 496 3.48 18.07 -12.19
C GLU A 496 2.57 19.29 -12.28
N ILE A 497 2.92 20.39 -11.60
CA ILE A 497 2.13 21.64 -11.63
C ILE A 497 2.08 22.22 -13.05
N ASN A 498 3.19 22.19 -13.78
CA ASN A 498 3.23 22.67 -15.16
C ASN A 498 2.38 21.83 -16.12
N LEU A 499 2.15 20.55 -15.81
CA LEU A 499 1.22 19.71 -16.58
C LEU A 499 -0.24 20.03 -16.27
N LEU A 500 -0.56 20.44 -15.03
CA LEU A 500 -1.91 20.87 -14.64
C LEU A 500 -2.31 22.23 -15.23
N ASN A 501 -1.33 23.10 -15.47
CA ASN A 501 -1.55 24.46 -16.00
C ASN A 501 -1.59 24.52 -17.54
N ARG A 502 -1.52 23.38 -18.23
CA ARG A 502 -1.68 23.24 -19.68
C ARG A 502 -3.09 22.78 -20.00
#